data_AF-A0A657BC06-F1
#
_entry.id   AF-A0A657BC06-F1
#
_cell.length_a   1.000
_cell.length_b   1.000
_cell.length_c   1.000
_cell.angle_alpha   90.00
_cell.angle_beta   90.00
_cell.angle_gamma   90.00
#
_symmetry.space_group_name_H-M   'P 1'
#
loop_
_entity.id
_entity.type
_entity.pdbx_description
1 polymer ?
#
loop_
_entity_poly.entity_id
_entity_poly.type
_entity_poly.pdbx_seq_one_letter_code
_entity_poly.pdbx_strand_id
1 'polypeptide(L)'
;MEVSMLFNIGEVLNNRWSWVNGSVEISLEEAKSEILNGHAGLLYAYNALRGIVPWTEGIEAYVDQDASSDVLAALEKAYNYAINGINRFVHSEEALDLGMLISVTRTIAENMGDVDIPLNCENIAALCTLRAELDSELGRDAPEDLWISGYAESDTFTLYQVSLLARMTEKAVRNATQPNNKDRLMTYKKGAKTLVTAKELDRWLKTRGNEKYSNLFYLLHESGDKLYPVRMKNRDNGQVAFRVSKGGTGGNTKEAGKEIMDEQEMKNLVLNEGYAVRAETKTGTKRRGLFKIDQRSIMKVVDTADPS
;
A
#
# COMPACT_ATOMS: atom_id res chain seq x y z
N MET A 1 -16.54 35.11 6.19
CA MET A 1 -16.54 34.03 7.19
C MET A 1 -15.52 33.04 6.69
N GLU A 2 -14.33 33.03 7.29
CA GLU A 2 -13.18 32.29 6.78
C GLU A 2 -13.46 30.79 6.83
N VAL A 3 -13.46 30.14 5.67
CA VAL A 3 -13.44 28.67 5.51
C VAL A 3 -11.99 28.22 5.73
N SER A 4 -11.40 28.58 6.88
CA SER A 4 -10.05 28.19 7.29
C SER A 4 -10.06 27.11 8.38
N MET A 5 -11.24 26.54 8.68
CA MET A 5 -11.32 25.19 9.24
C MET A 5 -10.97 24.19 8.14
N LEU A 6 -9.70 24.18 7.74
CA LEU A 6 -9.13 23.16 6.89
C LEU A 6 -9.24 21.84 7.66
N PHE A 7 -10.21 21.01 7.26
CA PHE A 7 -10.29 19.63 7.72
C PHE A 7 -9.03 18.94 7.26
N ASN A 8 -8.07 18.84 8.17
CA ASN A 8 -6.94 17.96 7.97
C ASN A 8 -7.49 16.52 8.00
N ILE A 9 -7.18 15.71 6.98
CA ILE A 9 -7.48 14.25 6.98
C ILE A 9 -7.13 13.64 8.34
N GLY A 10 -6.02 14.11 8.89
CA GLY A 10 -5.58 13.69 10.18
C GLY A 10 -6.48 14.01 11.35
N GLU A 11 -7.10 15.19 11.38
CA GLU A 11 -8.05 15.53 12.45
C GLU A 11 -9.33 14.70 12.35
N VAL A 12 -9.77 14.41 11.12
CA VAL A 12 -10.88 13.49 10.84
C VAL A 12 -10.55 12.08 11.37
N LEU A 13 -9.32 11.62 11.15
CA LEU A 13 -8.86 10.28 11.54
C LEU A 13 -8.36 10.19 12.99
N ASN A 14 -8.00 11.30 13.63
CA ASN A 14 -7.29 11.35 14.91
C ASN A 14 -8.01 10.64 16.06
N ASN A 15 -9.34 10.73 16.09
CA ASN A 15 -10.16 10.07 17.10
C ASN A 15 -10.54 8.63 16.72
N ARG A 16 -10.09 8.13 15.57
CA ARG A 16 -10.64 6.92 14.91
C ARG A 16 -9.58 5.88 14.53
N TRP A 17 -8.32 6.06 14.93
CA TRP A 17 -7.27 5.06 14.72
C TRP A 17 -7.49 3.73 15.42
N SER A 18 -8.29 3.66 16.50
CA SER A 18 -8.60 2.41 17.20
C SER A 18 -9.36 1.39 16.34
N TRP A 19 -9.88 1.81 15.18
CA TRP A 19 -10.67 0.98 14.27
C TRP A 19 -9.83 0.35 13.15
N VAL A 20 -8.59 0.83 12.95
CA VAL A 20 -7.69 0.36 11.89
C VAL A 20 -7.07 -0.98 12.30
N ASN A 21 -7.41 -2.06 11.60
CA ASN A 21 -6.89 -3.37 11.96
C ASN A 21 -5.62 -3.69 11.16
N GLY A 22 -4.47 -3.68 11.83
CA GLY A 22 -3.16 -3.92 11.22
C GLY A 22 -2.96 -5.30 10.56
N SER A 23 -3.83 -6.29 10.79
CA SER A 23 -3.75 -7.60 10.14
C SER A 23 -4.58 -7.75 8.88
N VAL A 24 -5.26 -6.71 8.41
CA VAL A 24 -6.18 -6.82 7.27
C VAL A 24 -5.42 -6.76 5.95
N GLU A 25 -5.71 -7.70 5.07
CA GLU A 25 -5.35 -7.60 3.67
C GLU A 25 -6.19 -6.48 3.06
N ILE A 26 -5.57 -5.33 2.80
CA ILE A 26 -6.24 -4.18 2.20
C ILE A 26 -6.32 -4.42 0.69
N SER A 27 -7.54 -4.49 0.17
CA SER A 27 -7.82 -4.70 -1.25
C SER A 27 -8.16 -3.37 -1.93
N LEU A 28 -7.43 -3.01 -2.97
CA LEU A 28 -7.73 -1.81 -3.77
C LEU A 28 -9.13 -1.90 -4.42
N GLU A 29 -9.52 -3.07 -4.90
CA GLU A 29 -10.83 -3.25 -5.56
C GLU A 29 -11.98 -3.16 -4.56
N GLU A 30 -11.80 -3.66 -3.33
CA GLU A 30 -12.78 -3.46 -2.26
C GLU A 30 -12.85 -1.99 -1.86
N ALA A 31 -11.71 -1.31 -1.74
CA ALA A 31 -11.67 0.12 -1.46
C ALA A 31 -12.39 0.95 -2.55
N LYS A 32 -12.20 0.60 -3.84
CA LYS A 32 -12.95 1.24 -4.93
C LYS A 32 -14.45 1.01 -4.82
N SER A 33 -14.86 -0.21 -4.47
CA SER A 33 -16.27 -0.52 -4.22
C SER A 33 -16.83 0.30 -3.04
N GLU A 34 -16.05 0.48 -1.97
CA GLU A 34 -16.43 1.31 -0.82
C GLU A 34 -16.63 2.78 -1.21
N ILE A 35 -15.78 3.34 -2.08
CA ILE A 35 -15.94 4.71 -2.62
C ILE A 35 -17.25 4.84 -3.40
N LEU A 36 -17.54 3.90 -4.30
CA LEU A 36 -18.76 3.91 -5.10
C LEU A 36 -20.02 3.78 -4.22
N ASN A 37 -19.99 2.87 -3.25
CA ASN A 37 -21.08 2.68 -2.28
C ASN A 37 -21.26 3.92 -1.40
N GLY A 38 -20.15 4.57 -1.00
CA GLY A 38 -20.19 5.81 -0.23
C GLY A 38 -20.81 6.96 -1.00
N HIS A 39 -20.46 7.10 -2.28
CA HIS A 39 -21.08 8.09 -3.17
C HIS A 39 -22.57 7.83 -3.38
N ALA A 40 -22.97 6.57 -3.59
CA ALA A 40 -24.36 6.18 -3.65
C ALA A 40 -25.11 6.51 -2.34
N GLY A 41 -24.50 6.23 -1.18
CA GLY A 41 -25.03 6.56 0.14
C GLY A 41 -25.18 8.07 0.38
N LEU A 42 -24.24 8.87 -0.13
CA LEU A 42 -24.32 10.34 -0.12
C LEU A 42 -25.52 10.86 -0.91
N LEU A 43 -25.71 10.34 -2.12
CA LEU A 43 -26.83 10.73 -2.97
C LEU A 43 -28.17 10.33 -2.33
N TYR A 44 -28.23 9.13 -1.72
CA TYR A 44 -29.38 8.68 -0.95
C TYR A 44 -29.69 9.63 0.22
N ALA A 45 -28.69 9.95 1.04
CA ALA A 45 -28.83 10.85 2.17
C ALA A 45 -29.30 12.25 1.72
N TYR A 46 -28.72 12.77 0.65
CA TYR A 46 -29.12 14.06 0.07
C TYR A 46 -30.58 14.07 -0.38
N ASN A 47 -31.03 13.03 -1.10
CA ASN A 47 -32.42 12.93 -1.55
C ASN A 47 -33.40 12.78 -0.39
N ALA A 48 -33.05 11.97 0.63
CA ALA A 48 -33.85 11.83 1.84
C ALA A 48 -34.04 13.18 2.55
N LEU A 49 -32.97 13.99 2.67
CA LEU A 49 -33.04 15.33 3.25
C LEU A 49 -33.94 16.30 2.45
N ARG A 50 -34.13 16.05 1.15
CA ARG A 50 -35.04 16.83 0.29
C ARG A 50 -36.48 16.32 0.31
N GLY A 51 -36.79 15.29 1.10
CA GLY A 51 -38.09 14.63 1.09
C GLY A 51 -38.39 13.89 -0.22
N ILE A 52 -37.37 13.64 -1.05
CA ILE A 52 -37.48 12.81 -2.24
C ILE A 52 -37.38 11.37 -1.75
N VAL A 53 -38.47 10.59 -1.90
CA VAL A 53 -38.46 9.17 -1.54
C VAL A 53 -37.35 8.50 -2.36
N PRO A 54 -36.31 7.96 -1.71
CA PRO A 54 -35.24 7.31 -2.45
C PRO A 54 -35.81 6.04 -3.05
N TRP A 55 -35.79 5.93 -4.38
CA TRP A 55 -36.08 4.67 -5.03
C TRP A 55 -34.95 3.69 -4.67
N THR A 56 -35.29 2.59 -4.01
CA THR A 56 -34.35 1.53 -3.64
C THR A 56 -33.82 0.78 -4.86
N GLU A 57 -34.45 0.93 -6.03
CA GLU A 57 -34.01 0.33 -7.29
C GLU A 57 -33.26 1.36 -8.15
N GLY A 58 -31.97 1.15 -8.36
CA GLY A 58 -31.20 1.83 -9.42
C GLY A 58 -30.28 2.99 -8.98
N ILE A 59 -29.94 3.13 -7.69
CA ILE A 59 -28.93 4.13 -7.26
C ILE A 59 -27.59 3.92 -7.99
N GLU A 60 -27.24 2.67 -8.31
CA GLU A 60 -26.07 2.32 -9.12
C GLU A 60 -26.06 2.98 -10.50
N ALA A 61 -27.23 3.29 -11.08
CA ALA A 61 -27.34 3.95 -12.38
C ALA A 61 -27.09 5.48 -12.32
N TYR A 62 -27.05 6.05 -11.11
CA TYR A 62 -26.90 7.49 -10.86
C TYR A 62 -25.55 7.88 -10.27
N VAL A 63 -24.67 6.92 -10.00
CA VAL A 63 -23.29 7.24 -9.65
C VAL A 63 -22.67 7.89 -10.87
N ASP A 64 -22.45 9.20 -10.78
CA ASP A 64 -21.70 9.95 -11.78
C ASP A 64 -20.31 9.32 -11.88
N GLN A 65 -20.09 8.63 -12.99
CA GLN A 65 -18.85 7.90 -13.25
C GLN A 65 -17.67 8.86 -13.37
N ASP A 66 -17.91 10.10 -13.81
CA ASP A 66 -16.88 11.12 -13.97
C ASP A 66 -16.52 11.74 -12.61
N ALA A 67 -17.50 12.12 -11.78
CA ALA A 67 -17.22 12.66 -10.44
C ALA A 67 -16.54 11.64 -9.51
N SER A 68 -16.83 10.34 -9.71
CA SER A 68 -16.17 9.27 -8.96
C SER A 68 -14.75 8.99 -9.49
N SER A 69 -14.46 9.34 -10.75
CA SER A 69 -13.17 9.05 -11.39
C SER A 69 -12.00 9.71 -10.68
N ASP A 70 -12.13 10.98 -10.28
CA ASP A 70 -11.03 11.72 -9.64
C ASP A 70 -10.72 11.17 -8.24
N VAL A 71 -11.75 10.86 -7.45
CA VAL A 71 -11.56 10.27 -6.11
C VAL A 71 -11.04 8.83 -6.20
N LEU A 72 -11.47 8.06 -7.21
CA LEU A 72 -10.91 6.74 -7.48
C LEU A 72 -9.43 6.82 -7.88
N ALA A 73 -9.06 7.80 -8.72
CA ALA A 73 -7.66 8.04 -9.06
C ALA A 73 -6.83 8.46 -7.83
N ALA A 74 -7.38 9.33 -6.97
CA ALA A 74 -6.78 9.71 -5.70
C ALA A 74 -6.57 8.49 -4.78
N LEU A 75 -7.59 7.62 -4.68
CA LEU A 75 -7.50 6.36 -3.92
C LEU A 75 -6.42 5.44 -4.47
N GLU A 76 -6.30 5.28 -5.80
CA GLU A 76 -5.24 4.46 -6.40
C GLU A 76 -3.85 5.01 -6.09
N LYS A 77 -3.65 6.33 -6.19
CA LYS A 77 -2.38 6.97 -5.81
C LYS A 77 -2.09 6.77 -4.33
N ALA A 78 -3.08 6.99 -3.46
CA ALA A 78 -2.96 6.76 -2.03
C ALA A 78 -2.62 5.30 -1.71
N TYR A 79 -3.29 4.34 -2.34
CA TYR A 79 -3.00 2.92 -2.19
C TYR A 79 -1.55 2.60 -2.62
N ASN A 80 -1.12 3.10 -3.77
CA ASN A 80 0.24 2.89 -4.25
C ASN A 80 1.28 3.48 -3.29
N TYR A 81 1.02 4.66 -2.74
CA TYR A 81 1.92 5.29 -1.78
C TYR A 81 1.95 4.54 -0.44
N ALA A 82 0.79 4.32 0.17
CA ALA A 82 0.63 3.69 1.48
C ALA A 82 1.09 2.22 1.51
N ILE A 83 0.67 1.45 0.50
CA ILE A 83 0.76 -0.01 0.51
C ILE A 83 1.99 -0.49 -0.26
N ASN A 84 2.19 0.06 -1.46
CA ASN A 84 3.26 -0.36 -2.36
C ASN A 84 4.55 0.44 -2.11
N GLY A 85 4.44 1.62 -1.49
CA GLY A 85 5.58 2.53 -1.32
C GLY A 85 6.05 3.14 -2.64
N ILE A 86 5.18 3.15 -3.65
CA ILE A 86 5.42 3.65 -5.01
C ILE A 86 4.66 4.98 -5.18
N ASN A 87 5.11 5.85 -6.10
CA ASN A 87 4.41 7.09 -6.49
C ASN A 87 4.09 8.02 -5.30
N ARG A 88 5.10 8.77 -4.86
CA ARG A 88 5.04 9.67 -3.69
C ARG A 88 4.14 10.91 -3.84
N PHE A 89 3.46 11.05 -4.98
CA PHE A 89 2.65 12.23 -5.29
C PHE A 89 1.17 11.90 -5.21
N VAL A 90 0.58 12.13 -4.03
CA VAL A 90 -0.84 12.45 -3.90
C VAL A 90 -0.90 13.97 -3.80
N HIS A 91 -1.59 14.64 -4.72
CA HIS A 91 -1.76 16.10 -4.60
C HIS A 91 -2.60 16.41 -3.35
N SER A 92 -2.36 17.55 -2.73
CA SER A 92 -3.04 17.97 -1.51
C SER A 92 -4.57 17.98 -1.65
N GLU A 93 -5.05 18.46 -2.81
CA GLU A 93 -6.47 18.49 -3.18
C GLU A 93 -7.03 17.07 -3.30
N GLU A 94 -6.34 16.16 -4.01
CA GLU A 94 -6.75 14.76 -4.17
C GLU A 94 -6.84 14.03 -2.83
N ALA A 95 -5.86 14.28 -1.95
CA ALA A 95 -5.88 13.76 -0.59
C ALA A 95 -7.10 14.29 0.17
N LEU A 96 -7.32 15.60 0.15
CA LEU A 96 -8.43 16.25 0.85
C LEU A 96 -9.78 15.68 0.38
N ASP A 97 -9.98 15.55 -0.93
CA ASP A 97 -11.22 15.01 -1.50
C ASP A 97 -11.48 13.57 -1.04
N LEU A 98 -10.45 12.72 -1.09
CA LEU A 98 -10.54 11.35 -0.56
C LEU A 98 -10.86 11.34 0.94
N GLY A 99 -10.20 12.21 1.70
CA GLY A 99 -10.43 12.39 3.14
C GLY A 99 -11.84 12.81 3.50
N MET A 100 -12.36 13.82 2.79
CA MET A 100 -13.73 14.30 2.96
C MET A 100 -14.72 13.20 2.63
N LEU A 101 -14.53 12.49 1.51
CA LEU A 101 -15.45 11.43 1.11
C LEU A 101 -15.52 10.33 2.17
N ILE A 102 -14.37 9.86 2.67
CA ILE A 102 -14.29 8.86 3.75
C ILE A 102 -15.05 9.36 4.99
N SER A 103 -14.80 10.61 5.39
CA SER A 103 -15.42 11.24 6.57
C SER A 103 -16.94 11.30 6.48
N VAL A 104 -17.47 11.81 5.37
CA VAL A 104 -18.91 12.01 5.20
C VAL A 104 -19.61 10.67 4.99
N THR A 105 -19.02 9.77 4.21
CA THR A 105 -19.55 8.40 4.01
C THR A 105 -19.69 7.68 5.34
N ARG A 106 -18.64 7.72 6.17
CA ARG A 106 -18.71 7.15 7.52
C ARG A 106 -19.79 7.79 8.38
N THR A 107 -19.88 9.11 8.37
CA THR A 107 -20.89 9.84 9.14
C THR A 107 -22.30 9.39 8.73
N ILE A 108 -22.53 9.19 7.44
CA ILE A 108 -23.79 8.68 6.93
C ILE A 108 -24.01 7.23 7.37
N ALA A 109 -23.03 6.35 7.21
CA ALA A 109 -23.11 4.95 7.66
C ALA A 109 -23.47 4.85 9.16
N GLU A 110 -22.83 5.64 10.01
CA GLU A 110 -23.06 5.66 11.47
C GLU A 110 -24.45 6.19 11.86
N ASN A 111 -24.99 7.16 11.12
CA ASN A 111 -26.26 7.82 11.47
C ASN A 111 -27.49 7.26 10.74
N MET A 112 -27.31 6.70 9.55
CA MET A 112 -28.41 6.20 8.71
C MET A 112 -28.50 4.67 8.68
N GLY A 113 -27.43 3.94 9.02
CA GLY A 113 -27.43 2.48 9.16
C GLY A 113 -27.52 1.66 7.86
N ASP A 114 -27.80 2.31 6.72
CA ASP A 114 -28.00 1.67 5.41
C ASP A 114 -26.79 1.78 4.46
N VAL A 115 -25.64 2.26 4.95
CA VAL A 115 -24.42 2.42 4.14
C VAL A 115 -23.26 1.71 4.82
N ASP A 116 -22.47 0.96 4.04
CA ASP A 116 -21.27 0.30 4.53
C ASP A 116 -20.21 1.32 4.99
N ILE A 117 -19.50 0.98 6.06
CA ILE A 117 -18.36 1.80 6.53
C ILE A 117 -17.17 1.55 5.58
N PRO A 118 -16.51 2.59 5.05
CA PRO A 118 -15.43 2.46 4.08
C PRO A 118 -14.09 2.08 4.76
N LEU A 119 -14.04 0.88 5.34
CA LEU A 119 -12.93 0.43 6.19
C LEU A 119 -11.62 0.30 5.43
N ASN A 120 -11.62 -0.21 4.19
CA ASN A 120 -10.40 -0.28 3.38
C ASN A 120 -9.89 1.13 3.05
N CYS A 121 -10.77 2.06 2.68
CA CYS A 121 -10.38 3.45 2.42
C CYS A 121 -9.77 4.11 3.66
N GLU A 122 -10.36 3.92 4.85
CA GLU A 122 -9.81 4.41 6.12
C GLU A 122 -8.42 3.83 6.40
N ASN A 123 -8.25 2.52 6.20
CA ASN A 123 -6.96 1.86 6.38
C ASN A 123 -5.89 2.41 5.41
N ILE A 124 -6.27 2.70 4.16
CA ILE A 124 -5.37 3.31 3.16
C ILE A 124 -4.99 4.72 3.58
N ALA A 125 -5.96 5.56 3.95
CA ALA A 125 -5.70 6.93 4.38
C ALA A 125 -4.80 6.99 5.63
N ALA A 126 -5.08 6.13 6.61
CA ALA A 126 -4.24 5.93 7.78
C ALA A 126 -2.79 5.55 7.39
N LEU A 127 -2.61 4.56 6.52
CA LEU A 127 -1.27 4.14 6.11
C LEU A 127 -0.54 5.23 5.30
N CYS A 128 -1.26 5.99 4.48
CA CYS A 128 -0.73 7.16 3.78
C CYS A 128 -0.12 8.16 4.75
N THR A 129 -0.85 8.53 5.79
CA THR A 129 -0.36 9.45 6.83
C THR A 129 0.88 8.91 7.52
N LEU A 130 0.86 7.65 8.01
CA LEU A 130 2.02 7.09 8.71
C LEU A 130 3.24 6.97 7.79
N ARG A 131 3.00 6.74 6.49
CA ARG A 131 4.05 6.69 5.50
C ARG A 131 4.65 8.07 5.23
N ALA A 132 3.81 9.09 5.11
CA ALA A 132 4.25 10.48 4.98
C ALA A 132 5.08 10.94 6.19
N GLU A 133 4.65 10.58 7.40
CA GLU A 133 5.41 10.82 8.63
C GLU A 133 6.78 10.11 8.58
N LEU A 134 6.80 8.83 8.23
CA LEU A 134 8.06 8.06 8.10
C LEU A 134 8.99 8.66 7.04
N ASP A 135 8.48 9.02 5.87
CA ASP A 135 9.28 9.55 4.78
C ASP A 135 9.83 10.95 5.13
N SER A 136 9.01 11.82 5.75
CA SER A 136 9.42 13.13 6.26
C SER A 136 10.58 13.02 7.26
N GLU A 137 10.46 12.15 8.26
CA GLU A 137 11.50 11.91 9.28
C GLU A 137 12.81 11.34 8.70
N LEU A 138 12.72 10.71 7.52
CA LEU A 138 13.87 10.19 6.78
C LEU A 138 14.44 11.21 5.78
N GLY A 139 13.90 12.43 5.73
CA GLY A 139 14.28 13.47 4.78
C GLY A 139 13.92 13.12 3.33
N ARG A 140 12.89 12.29 3.12
CA ARG A 140 12.35 11.95 1.81
C ARG A 140 11.22 12.91 1.48
N ASP A 141 10.99 13.06 0.18
CA ASP A 141 9.83 13.76 -0.33
C ASP A 141 8.54 13.10 0.20
N ALA A 142 7.74 13.89 0.91
CA ALA A 142 6.51 13.47 1.57
C ALA A 142 5.47 14.58 1.40
N PRO A 143 4.21 14.25 1.07
CA PRO A 143 3.16 15.24 0.94
C PRO A 143 2.87 15.90 2.30
N GLU A 144 3.16 17.20 2.41
CA GLU A 144 2.98 18.00 3.64
C GLU A 144 1.51 18.02 4.09
N ASP A 145 0.57 17.93 3.15
CA ASP A 145 -0.87 18.04 3.42
C ASP A 145 -1.51 16.75 3.97
N LEU A 146 -0.80 15.62 3.95
CA LEU A 146 -1.25 14.38 4.59
C LEU A 146 -0.92 14.33 6.09
N TRP A 147 -0.26 15.36 6.61
CA TRP A 147 0.16 15.40 8.00
C TRP A 147 -1.02 15.59 8.92
N ILE A 148 -1.18 14.74 9.92
CA ILE A 148 -2.13 15.03 10.99
C ILE A 148 -1.56 16.10 11.91
N SER A 149 -2.17 17.28 11.93
CA SER A 149 -1.95 18.27 12.99
C SER A 149 -2.22 17.61 14.36
N GLY A 150 -1.18 17.51 15.19
CA GLY A 150 -1.26 16.97 16.55
C GLY A 150 -0.36 15.77 16.86
N TYR A 151 0.27 15.15 15.86
CA TYR A 151 1.30 14.11 16.06
C TYR A 151 2.73 14.59 15.76
N ALA A 152 2.88 15.85 15.37
CA ALA A 152 4.17 16.47 15.04
C ALA A 152 5.15 16.48 16.23
N GLU A 153 6.42 16.22 15.89
CA GLU A 153 7.63 16.24 16.74
C GLU A 153 7.97 14.95 17.50
N SER A 154 7.80 13.78 16.89
CA SER A 154 8.57 12.64 17.36
C SER A 154 9.12 11.85 16.19
N ASP A 155 10.43 11.65 16.19
CA ASP A 155 11.18 10.78 15.28
C ASP A 155 10.86 9.28 15.49
N THR A 156 9.67 8.98 16.03
CA THR A 156 9.37 7.73 16.73
C THR A 156 7.95 7.23 16.53
N PHE A 157 7.82 5.92 16.45
CA PHE A 157 6.59 5.20 16.16
C PHE A 157 6.28 4.22 17.29
N THR A 158 5.01 4.14 17.67
CA THR A 158 4.49 3.11 18.59
C THR A 158 4.44 1.75 17.90
N LEU A 159 4.44 0.66 18.68
CA LEU A 159 4.30 -0.69 18.11
C LEU A 159 3.01 -0.88 17.32
N TYR A 160 1.97 -0.13 17.64
CA TYR A 160 0.72 -0.12 16.90
C TYR A 160 0.90 0.49 15.50
N GLN A 161 1.47 1.70 15.40
CA GLN A 161 1.78 2.32 14.11
C GLN A 161 2.72 1.45 13.27
N VAL A 162 3.72 0.82 13.90
CA VAL A 162 4.59 -0.15 13.23
C VAL A 162 3.79 -1.35 12.71
N SER A 163 2.79 -1.82 13.45
CA SER A 163 1.94 -2.94 13.02
C SER A 163 1.10 -2.60 11.80
N LEU A 164 0.62 -1.36 11.70
CA LEU A 164 -0.08 -0.84 10.53
C LEU A 164 0.87 -0.80 9.33
N LEU A 165 1.98 -0.07 9.43
CA LEU A 165 2.95 0.07 8.33
C LEU A 165 3.51 -1.28 7.85
N ALA A 166 3.68 -2.23 8.76
CA ALA A 166 4.16 -3.57 8.43
C ALA A 166 3.05 -4.52 7.98
N ARG A 167 1.78 -4.10 8.05
CA ARG A 167 0.57 -4.88 7.74
C ARG A 167 0.56 -6.22 8.48
N MET A 168 0.79 -6.17 9.79
CA MET A 168 0.73 -7.34 10.65
C MET A 168 0.06 -7.02 11.99
N THR A 169 -0.29 -8.04 12.75
CA THR A 169 -0.82 -7.83 14.11
C THR A 169 0.22 -7.18 15.02
N GLU A 170 -0.22 -6.34 15.95
CA GLU A 170 0.66 -5.77 16.99
C GLU A 170 1.35 -6.88 17.82
N LYS A 171 0.69 -8.02 18.00
CA LYS A 171 1.29 -9.23 18.61
C LYS A 171 2.51 -9.72 17.82
N ALA A 172 2.44 -9.75 16.49
CA ALA A 172 3.57 -10.13 15.65
C ALA A 172 4.72 -9.11 15.75
N VAL A 173 4.41 -7.82 15.78
CA VAL A 173 5.41 -6.76 16.02
C VAL A 173 6.08 -6.94 17.39
N ARG A 174 5.31 -7.18 18.45
CA ARG A 174 5.83 -7.47 19.81
C ARG A 174 6.71 -8.72 19.86
N ASN A 175 6.43 -9.72 19.03
CA ASN A 175 7.30 -10.88 18.90
C ASN A 175 8.61 -10.55 18.17
N ALA A 176 8.58 -9.57 17.26
CA ALA A 176 9.78 -9.11 16.57
C ALA A 176 10.70 -8.27 17.47
N THR A 177 10.21 -7.70 18.56
CA THR A 177 11.06 -6.95 19.51
C THR A 177 11.88 -7.85 20.43
N GLN A 178 11.57 -9.15 20.48
CA GLN A 178 12.21 -10.11 21.38
C GLN A 178 13.72 -10.25 21.09
N PRO A 179 14.58 -10.34 22.12
CA PRO A 179 16.04 -10.38 21.96
C PRO A 179 16.54 -11.50 21.03
N ASN A 180 15.83 -12.63 20.98
CA ASN A 180 16.22 -13.81 20.24
C ASN A 180 15.70 -13.82 18.79
N ASN A 181 14.97 -12.80 18.36
CA ASN A 181 14.48 -12.73 16.99
C ASN A 181 15.63 -12.39 16.04
N LYS A 182 15.82 -13.18 14.97
CA LYS A 182 16.87 -12.95 13.97
C LYS A 182 16.72 -11.60 13.26
N ASP A 183 15.48 -11.16 13.05
CA ASP A 183 15.14 -9.88 12.42
C ASP A 183 14.50 -8.95 13.45
N ARG A 184 15.26 -8.72 14.54
CA ARG A 184 14.80 -7.98 15.70
C ARG A 184 14.46 -6.54 15.34
N LEU A 185 13.28 -6.12 15.78
CA LEU A 185 12.86 -4.71 15.84
C LEU A 185 13.43 -4.09 17.11
N MET A 186 14.40 -3.21 16.97
CA MET A 186 14.98 -2.46 18.08
C MET A 186 13.96 -1.44 18.57
N THR A 187 13.77 -1.44 19.88
CA THR A 187 12.82 -0.56 20.55
C THR A 187 13.49 0.09 21.74
N TYR A 188 12.99 1.22 22.16
CA TYR A 188 13.37 1.85 23.41
C TYR A 188 12.13 2.30 24.21
N LYS A 189 12.34 2.66 25.48
CA LYS A 189 11.27 3.08 26.39
C LYS A 189 11.30 4.60 26.58
N LYS A 190 10.13 5.24 26.47
CA LYS A 190 9.90 6.64 26.85
C LYS A 190 8.67 6.68 27.77
N GLY A 191 8.92 6.73 29.08
CA GLY A 191 7.89 6.52 30.10
C GLY A 191 7.28 5.11 29.98
N ALA A 192 5.94 5.03 29.95
CA ALA A 192 5.23 3.76 29.78
C ALA A 192 5.23 3.21 28.34
N LYS A 193 5.58 4.04 27.34
CA LYS A 193 5.48 3.69 25.92
C LYS A 193 6.73 2.94 25.44
N THR A 194 6.52 1.94 24.59
CA THR A 194 7.58 1.30 23.78
C THR A 194 7.56 1.91 22.39
N LEU A 195 8.69 2.45 21.96
CA LEU A 195 8.82 3.22 20.73
C LEU A 195 9.93 2.66 19.84
N VAL A 196 9.84 2.97 18.54
CA VAL A 196 10.78 2.62 17.48
C VAL A 196 11.17 3.91 16.77
N THR A 197 12.45 4.15 16.47
CA THR A 197 12.85 5.33 15.70
C THR A 197 12.53 5.18 14.22
N ALA A 198 12.33 6.27 13.49
CA ALA A 198 12.08 6.27 12.05
C ALA A 198 13.13 5.46 11.26
N LYS A 199 14.41 5.66 11.58
CA LYS A 199 15.54 4.94 10.95
C LYS A 199 15.47 3.43 11.15
N GLU A 200 15.16 3.01 12.37
CA GLU A 200 15.07 1.59 12.71
C GLU A 200 13.84 0.93 12.06
N LEU A 201 12.72 1.66 12.05
CA LEU A 201 11.49 1.24 11.39
C LEU A 201 11.71 1.06 9.88
N ASP A 202 12.32 2.02 9.21
CA ASP A 202 12.65 1.94 7.79
C ASP A 202 13.53 0.72 7.47
N ARG A 203 14.60 0.53 8.25
CA ARG A 203 15.47 -0.65 8.13
C ARG A 203 14.67 -1.95 8.30
N TRP A 204 13.75 -1.99 9.25
CA TRP A 204 12.93 -3.17 9.55
C TRP A 204 11.85 -3.45 8.50
N LEU A 205 11.22 -2.41 7.94
CA LEU A 205 10.20 -2.56 6.91
C LEU A 205 10.81 -3.01 5.59
N LYS A 206 12.01 -2.52 5.27
CA LYS A 206 12.75 -2.92 4.07
C LYS A 206 12.97 -4.43 4.02
N THR A 207 13.31 -5.10 5.12
CA THR A 207 13.51 -6.56 5.15
C THR A 207 12.25 -7.38 4.86
N ARG A 208 11.07 -6.74 4.91
CA ARG A 208 9.75 -7.38 4.78
C ARG A 208 8.95 -6.99 3.55
N GLY A 209 9.47 -6.10 2.68
CA GLY A 209 8.68 -5.44 1.64
C GLY A 209 7.57 -6.32 1.05
N ASN A 210 6.34 -5.90 1.36
CA ASN A 210 5.11 -6.70 1.27
C ASN A 210 4.63 -6.94 -0.16
N GLU A 211 5.21 -6.27 -1.16
CA GLU A 211 4.94 -6.54 -2.56
C GLU A 211 5.64 -7.82 -3.00
N LYS A 212 4.85 -8.90 -3.08
CA LYS A 212 5.30 -10.18 -3.62
C LYS A 212 5.82 -10.01 -5.05
N TYR A 213 5.24 -9.15 -5.86
CA TYR A 213 5.59 -8.98 -7.27
C TYR A 213 6.16 -7.59 -7.54
N SER A 214 7.16 -7.52 -8.42
CA SER A 214 7.60 -6.28 -9.05
C SER A 214 6.63 -5.86 -10.13
N ASN A 215 6.33 -4.56 -10.19
CA ASN A 215 5.49 -3.94 -11.21
C ASN A 215 6.28 -3.07 -12.18
N LEU A 216 7.62 -3.06 -12.12
CA LEU A 216 8.45 -2.24 -13.01
C LEU A 216 8.60 -2.81 -14.42
N PHE A 217 8.46 -4.13 -14.58
CA PHE A 217 8.43 -4.79 -15.89
C PHE A 217 7.80 -6.18 -15.77
N TYR A 218 7.48 -6.78 -16.92
CA TYR A 218 7.17 -8.20 -17.01
C TYR A 218 7.83 -8.86 -18.22
N LEU A 219 8.02 -10.17 -18.14
CA LEU A 219 8.47 -11.01 -19.24
C LEU A 219 7.25 -11.63 -19.91
N LEU A 220 7.07 -11.41 -21.22
CA LEU A 220 6.01 -12.04 -21.99
C LEU A 220 6.48 -13.43 -22.44
N HIS A 221 5.84 -14.48 -21.92
CA HIS A 221 6.11 -15.85 -22.30
C HIS A 221 5.47 -16.18 -23.66
N GLU A 222 6.01 -17.16 -24.39
CA GLU A 222 5.46 -17.63 -25.69
C GLU A 222 4.01 -18.14 -25.63
N SER A 223 3.51 -18.47 -24.43
CA SER A 223 2.11 -18.84 -24.19
C SER A 223 1.16 -17.65 -24.05
N GLY A 224 1.69 -16.42 -24.05
CA GLY A 224 0.95 -15.20 -23.70
C GLY A 224 0.92 -14.87 -22.21
N ASP A 225 1.51 -15.72 -21.35
CA ASP A 225 1.58 -15.46 -19.90
C ASP A 225 2.47 -14.24 -19.60
N LYS A 226 2.00 -13.35 -18.72
CA LYS A 226 2.80 -12.24 -18.18
C LYS A 226 3.49 -12.68 -16.89
N LEU A 227 4.81 -12.75 -16.90
CA LEU A 227 5.63 -13.18 -15.78
C LEU A 227 6.25 -11.96 -15.08
N TYR A 228 5.87 -11.76 -13.82
CA TYR A 228 6.34 -10.64 -13.00
C TYR A 228 7.45 -11.12 -12.08
N PRO A 229 8.56 -10.38 -11.93
CA PRO A 229 9.58 -10.70 -10.94
C PRO A 229 8.95 -10.84 -9.55
N VAL A 230 9.36 -11.84 -8.80
CA VAL A 230 8.73 -12.21 -7.53
C VAL A 230 9.74 -12.20 -6.40
N ARG A 231 9.40 -11.57 -5.28
CA ARG A 231 10.13 -11.68 -4.04
C ARG A 231 9.89 -13.06 -3.44
N MET A 232 10.95 -13.69 -2.97
CA MET A 232 10.88 -14.98 -2.31
C MET A 232 11.37 -14.86 -0.87
N LYS A 233 10.66 -15.51 0.04
CA LYS A 233 11.11 -15.64 1.43
C LYS A 233 12.24 -16.67 1.51
N ASN A 234 13.41 -16.23 1.94
CA ASN A 234 14.51 -17.10 2.28
C ASN A 234 14.18 -17.84 3.59
N ARG A 235 14.30 -19.17 3.57
CA ARG A 235 13.95 -20.04 4.71
C ARG A 235 14.93 -19.92 5.88
N ASP A 236 16.16 -19.52 5.62
CA ASP A 236 17.25 -19.60 6.61
C ASP A 236 17.28 -18.35 7.51
N ASN A 237 17.02 -17.18 6.91
CA ASN A 237 17.00 -15.87 7.57
C ASN A 237 15.60 -15.21 7.62
N GLY A 238 14.61 -15.71 6.87
CA GLY A 238 13.26 -15.16 6.83
C GLY A 238 13.09 -13.92 5.94
N GLN A 239 14.17 -13.45 5.29
CA GLN A 239 14.20 -12.25 4.46
C GLN A 239 13.40 -12.44 3.18
N VAL A 240 12.67 -11.41 2.75
CA VAL A 240 11.87 -11.43 1.51
C VAL A 240 12.55 -10.52 0.48
N ALA A 241 13.13 -11.13 -0.55
CA ALA A 241 13.95 -10.43 -1.54
C ALA A 241 13.70 -10.97 -2.95
N PHE A 242 13.97 -10.17 -3.98
CA PHE A 242 14.09 -10.70 -5.33
C PHE A 242 15.32 -11.59 -5.42
N ARG A 243 15.21 -12.70 -6.15
CA ARG A 243 16.34 -13.57 -6.39
C ARG A 243 16.71 -13.56 -7.86
N VAL A 244 17.92 -13.09 -8.12
CA VAL A 244 18.52 -13.02 -9.45
C VAL A 244 19.76 -13.91 -9.53
N SER A 245 20.15 -14.34 -10.73
CA SER A 245 21.39 -15.09 -10.96
C SER A 245 21.89 -14.82 -12.37
N LYS A 246 23.15 -15.16 -12.69
CA LYS A 246 23.66 -15.04 -14.07
C LYS A 246 22.98 -15.99 -15.09
N GLY A 247 22.12 -16.90 -14.63
CA GLY A 247 21.48 -17.93 -15.46
C GLY A 247 22.41 -19.12 -15.77
N GLY A 248 21.94 -20.03 -16.63
CA GLY A 248 22.70 -21.23 -17.05
C GLY A 248 22.59 -22.43 -16.08
N THR A 249 23.37 -23.49 -16.36
CA THR A 249 23.41 -24.71 -15.56
C THR A 249 23.90 -24.39 -14.14
N GLY A 250 23.04 -24.61 -13.14
CA GLY A 250 23.37 -24.33 -11.73
C GLY A 250 22.86 -22.99 -11.20
N GLY A 251 22.33 -22.08 -12.04
CA GLY A 251 21.77 -20.79 -11.58
C GLY A 251 20.57 -20.90 -10.64
N ASN A 252 19.99 -22.10 -10.52
CA ASN A 252 18.85 -22.37 -9.65
C ASN A 252 19.23 -22.68 -8.18
N THR A 253 20.53 -22.79 -7.85
CA THR A 253 21.00 -23.05 -6.48
C THR A 253 21.03 -21.79 -5.63
N LYS A 254 20.81 -21.92 -4.32
CA LYS A 254 20.81 -20.77 -3.38
C LYS A 254 22.12 -20.00 -3.45
N GLU A 255 23.24 -20.72 -3.55
CA GLU A 255 24.60 -20.15 -3.59
C GLU A 255 24.88 -19.29 -4.83
N ALA A 256 24.28 -19.62 -5.97
CA ALA A 256 24.45 -18.86 -7.22
C ALA A 256 23.49 -17.66 -7.32
N GLY A 257 22.53 -17.54 -6.40
CA GLY A 257 21.53 -16.48 -6.40
C GLY A 257 21.98 -15.27 -5.58
N LYS A 258 21.83 -14.06 -6.14
CA LYS A 258 21.93 -12.80 -5.40
C LYS A 258 20.53 -12.42 -4.90
N GLU A 259 20.42 -12.12 -3.61
CA GLU A 259 19.21 -11.59 -2.99
C GLU A 259 19.23 -10.06 -3.07
N ILE A 260 18.21 -9.49 -3.71
CA ILE A 260 18.11 -8.05 -4.00
C ILE A 260 16.85 -7.51 -3.33
N MET A 261 17.02 -6.47 -2.52
CA MET A 261 15.92 -5.81 -1.81
C MET A 261 15.33 -4.65 -2.62
N ASP A 262 16.18 -3.97 -3.38
CA ASP A 262 15.83 -2.80 -4.17
C ASP A 262 15.32 -3.21 -5.56
N GLU A 263 14.11 -2.79 -5.89
CA GLU A 263 13.44 -3.20 -7.13
C GLU A 263 14.12 -2.60 -8.37
N GLN A 264 14.71 -1.40 -8.25
CA GLN A 264 15.42 -0.73 -9.33
C GLN A 264 16.78 -1.39 -9.60
N GLU A 265 17.50 -1.79 -8.55
CA GLU A 265 18.72 -2.62 -8.67
C GLU A 265 18.37 -3.94 -9.36
N MET A 266 17.27 -4.59 -8.98
CA MET A 266 16.78 -5.81 -9.62
C MET A 266 16.48 -5.58 -11.10
N LYS A 267 15.75 -4.52 -11.45
CA LYS A 267 15.47 -4.14 -12.83
C LYS A 267 16.75 -3.95 -13.62
N ASN A 268 17.72 -3.21 -13.11
CA ASN A 268 19.01 -2.98 -13.78
C ASN A 268 19.76 -4.30 -14.03
N LEU A 269 19.84 -5.17 -13.02
CA LEU A 269 20.50 -6.47 -13.16
C LEU A 269 19.86 -7.34 -14.24
N VAL A 270 18.53 -7.36 -14.31
CA VAL A 270 17.80 -8.21 -15.27
C VAL A 270 17.84 -7.61 -16.67
N LEU A 271 17.47 -6.33 -16.82
CA LEU A 271 17.29 -5.68 -18.11
C LEU A 271 18.62 -5.29 -18.77
N ASN A 272 19.61 -4.85 -17.98
CA ASN A 272 20.85 -4.29 -18.52
C ASN A 272 22.04 -5.24 -18.36
N GLU A 273 22.09 -6.01 -17.27
CA GLU A 273 23.21 -6.94 -17.01
C GLU A 273 22.90 -8.39 -17.38
N GLY A 274 21.70 -8.67 -17.90
CA GLY A 274 21.29 -9.98 -18.40
C GLY A 274 21.14 -11.05 -17.33
N TYR A 275 20.85 -10.68 -16.07
CA TYR A 275 20.56 -11.66 -15.04
C TYR A 275 19.20 -12.33 -15.27
N ALA A 276 19.10 -13.60 -14.89
CA ALA A 276 17.83 -14.30 -14.77
C ALA A 276 17.17 -13.99 -13.42
N VAL A 277 15.85 -13.86 -13.38
CA VAL A 277 15.07 -13.52 -12.17
C VAL A 277 13.99 -14.54 -11.89
N ARG A 278 13.69 -14.76 -10.61
CA ARG A 278 12.50 -15.52 -10.23
C ARG A 278 11.26 -14.73 -10.61
N ALA A 279 10.39 -15.32 -11.43
CA ALA A 279 9.15 -14.68 -11.86
C ALA A 279 7.97 -15.65 -11.80
N GLU A 280 6.78 -15.11 -11.62
CA GLU A 280 5.51 -15.83 -11.52
C GLU A 280 4.38 -15.01 -12.15
N THR A 281 3.35 -15.68 -12.66
CA THR A 281 2.10 -15.09 -13.13
C THR A 281 1.26 -14.58 -11.95
N LYS A 282 0.69 -13.37 -12.06
CA LYS A 282 -0.17 -12.81 -11.01
C LYS A 282 -1.52 -13.52 -10.89
N THR A 283 -2.12 -13.89 -12.03
CA THR A 283 -3.46 -14.46 -12.13
C THR A 283 -3.50 -15.57 -13.18
N GLY A 284 -4.40 -16.53 -13.02
CA GLY A 284 -4.62 -17.62 -13.98
C GLY A 284 -3.66 -18.80 -13.85
N THR A 285 -2.83 -19.02 -14.87
CA THR A 285 -1.89 -20.15 -14.95
C THR A 285 -0.88 -20.08 -13.80
N LYS A 286 -0.44 -21.21 -13.21
CA LYS A 286 0.54 -21.24 -12.10
C LYS A 286 1.98 -21.33 -12.62
N ARG A 287 2.36 -20.49 -13.58
CA ARG A 287 3.72 -20.50 -14.13
C ARG A 287 4.66 -19.78 -13.17
N ARG A 288 5.67 -20.50 -12.69
CA ARG A 288 6.70 -19.96 -11.79
C ARG A 288 8.05 -20.57 -12.11
N GLY A 289 9.12 -19.79 -12.02
CA GLY A 289 10.42 -20.24 -12.46
C GLY A 289 11.50 -19.19 -12.33
N LEU A 290 12.70 -19.55 -12.79
CA LEU A 290 13.79 -18.62 -13.04
C LEU A 290 13.80 -18.36 -14.54
N PHE A 291 13.67 -17.09 -14.94
CA PHE A 291 13.52 -16.70 -16.34
C PHE A 291 14.56 -15.65 -16.72
N LYS A 292 15.01 -15.69 -17.96
CA LYS A 292 16.00 -14.76 -18.53
C LYS A 292 15.46 -14.19 -19.85
N ILE A 293 15.85 -12.96 -20.18
CA ILE A 293 15.32 -12.21 -21.34
C ILE A 293 15.60 -12.93 -22.66
N ASP A 294 16.80 -13.51 -22.79
CA ASP A 294 17.27 -14.22 -23.99
C ASP A 294 16.88 -15.70 -24.01
N GLN A 295 16.06 -16.16 -23.05
CA GLN A 295 15.60 -17.54 -23.01
C GLN A 295 14.54 -17.77 -24.09
N ARG A 296 14.63 -18.90 -24.80
CA ARG A 296 13.73 -19.26 -25.93
C ARG A 296 12.23 -19.07 -25.63
N SER A 297 11.81 -19.31 -24.40
CA SER A 297 10.41 -19.24 -23.98
C SER A 297 9.91 -17.81 -23.68
N ILE A 298 10.80 -16.82 -23.67
CA ILE A 298 10.48 -15.41 -23.44
C ILE A 298 10.49 -14.69 -24.78
N MET A 299 9.36 -14.12 -25.16
CA MET A 299 9.20 -13.40 -26.43
C MET A 299 9.75 -11.98 -26.36
N LYS A 300 9.42 -11.26 -25.27
CA LYS A 300 9.86 -9.88 -25.05
C LYS A 300 9.76 -9.48 -23.59
N VAL A 301 10.44 -8.39 -23.26
CA VAL A 301 10.24 -7.64 -22.02
C VAL A 301 9.30 -6.49 -22.31
N VAL A 302 8.41 -6.19 -21.36
CA VAL A 302 7.62 -4.97 -21.37
C VAL A 302 7.94 -4.18 -20.12
N ASP A 303 8.55 -3.02 -20.30
CA ASP A 303 8.76 -2.03 -19.24
C ASP A 303 7.43 -1.33 -18.98
N THR A 304 6.99 -1.32 -17.73
CA THR A 304 5.70 -0.74 -17.33
C THR A 304 5.85 0.64 -16.70
N ALA A 305 7.09 1.11 -16.51
CA ALA A 305 7.38 2.45 -16.01
C ALA A 305 7.42 3.52 -17.12
N ASP A 306 7.33 3.12 -18.39
CA ASP A 306 7.39 4.01 -19.54
C ASP A 306 6.10 3.85 -20.37
N PRO A 307 5.04 4.64 -20.10
CA PRO A 307 3.86 4.67 -20.95
C PRO A 307 4.25 5.43 -22.21
N SER A 308 4.58 4.69 -23.27
CA SER A 308 4.67 5.21 -24.64
C SER A 308 3.41 5.95 -25.05
#